data_AF-A0A968WUR2-F1
#
_entry.id   AF-A0A968WUR2-F1
#
_cell.length_a   1.000
_cell.length_b   1.000
_cell.length_c   1.000
_cell.angle_alpha   90.00
_cell.angle_beta   90.00
_cell.angle_gamma   90.00
#
_symmetry.space_group_name_H-M   'P 1'
#
loop_
_entity.id
_entity.type
_entity.pdbx_description
1 polymer ?
#
loop_
_entity_poly.entity_id
_entity_poly.type
_entity_poly.pdbx_seq_one_letter_code
_entity_poly.pdbx_strand_id
1 'polypeptide(L)'
;MNAFYDELLSSVAPQLAGKLSGKANLNQDQIQGALAGLAPVVLSQLKKSQATMSEDELDTFLAKIGSEDVDHAVNQASAFDLDGDDDDNDLTAHGLFEQSQGGVTAQALSQKLGISGGVARKLLPMLIPVIISMLMKRDNKTPQQKHVQEGFSGF
;
A
#
# COMPACT_ATOMS: atom_id res chain seq x y z
N MET A 1 3.34 15.36 -12.78
CA MET A 1 3.48 14.40 -11.67
C MET A 1 3.20 13.01 -12.21
N ASN A 2 3.71 11.98 -11.56
CA ASN A 2 3.61 10.60 -12.02
C ASN A 2 2.15 10.14 -11.84
N ALA A 3 1.48 9.67 -12.90
CA ALA A 3 0.03 9.42 -12.94
C ALA A 3 -0.51 8.56 -11.78
N PHE A 4 0.33 7.68 -11.25
CA PHE A 4 0.08 6.94 -10.01
C PHE A 4 -0.17 7.84 -8.80
N TYR A 5 0.69 8.83 -8.56
CA TYR A 5 0.56 9.74 -7.43
C TYR A 5 -0.66 10.64 -7.59
N ASP A 6 -0.95 11.08 -8.81
CA ASP A 6 -2.16 11.88 -9.09
C ASP A 6 -3.42 11.08 -8.77
N GLU A 7 -3.54 9.82 -9.20
CA GLU A 7 -4.70 8.98 -8.89
C GLU A 7 -4.75 8.59 -7.39
N LEU A 8 -3.60 8.38 -6.73
CA LEU A 8 -3.51 8.04 -5.31
C LEU A 8 -4.04 9.21 -4.45
N LEU A 9 -3.63 10.43 -4.79
CA LEU A 9 -3.96 11.63 -4.01
C LEU A 9 -5.33 12.22 -4.38
N SER A 10 -5.78 12.06 -5.62
CA SER A 10 -7.08 12.60 -6.07
C SER A 10 -8.27 11.67 -5.84
N SER A 11 -8.06 10.35 -5.82
CA SER A 11 -9.14 9.37 -5.64
C SER A 11 -9.05 8.63 -4.32
N VAL A 12 -7.92 7.98 -4.03
CA VAL A 12 -7.82 7.07 -2.89
C VAL A 12 -7.72 7.84 -1.57
N ALA A 13 -6.88 8.88 -1.52
CA ALA A 13 -6.67 9.64 -0.31
C ALA A 13 -7.95 10.33 0.23
N PRO A 14 -8.80 10.99 -0.60
CA PRO A 14 -10.05 11.57 -0.13
C PRO A 14 -11.06 10.52 0.35
N GLN A 15 -11.14 9.36 -0.31
CA GLN A 15 -12.02 8.27 0.11
C GLN A 15 -11.60 7.70 1.47
N LEU A 16 -10.30 7.47 1.65
CA LEU A 16 -9.77 6.98 2.92
C LEU A 16 -9.95 8.04 4.03
N ALA A 17 -9.70 9.32 3.73
CA ALA A 17 -9.94 10.41 4.66
C ALA A 17 -11.40 10.51 5.10
N GLY A 18 -12.36 10.40 4.18
CA GLY A 18 -13.78 10.41 4.51
C GLY A 18 -14.21 9.24 5.40
N LYS A 19 -13.52 8.10 5.34
CA LYS A 19 -13.79 6.94 6.20
C LYS A 19 -13.06 7.02 7.55
N LEU A 20 -11.89 7.65 7.61
CA LEU A 20 -11.06 7.75 8.82
C LEU A 20 -11.36 8.99 9.68
N SER A 21 -11.99 10.03 9.12
CA SER A 21 -12.30 11.29 9.79
C SER A 21 -13.15 11.13 11.06
N GLY A 22 -13.80 9.98 11.27
CA GLY A 22 -14.57 9.66 12.47
C GLY A 22 -13.88 8.75 13.49
N LYS A 23 -12.66 8.26 13.22
CA LYS A 23 -11.99 7.22 14.04
C LYS A 23 -10.56 7.56 14.44
N ALA A 24 -9.83 8.30 13.62
CA ALA A 24 -8.38 8.38 13.71
C ALA A 24 -7.83 9.66 14.37
N ASN A 25 -8.69 10.65 14.60
CA ASN A 25 -8.29 12.05 14.85
C ASN A 25 -7.27 12.58 13.80
N LEU A 26 -7.26 11.97 12.60
CA LEU A 26 -6.43 12.38 11.48
C LEU A 26 -7.28 13.21 10.52
N ASN A 27 -6.72 14.33 10.08
CA ASN A 27 -7.34 15.14 9.04
C ASN A 27 -6.94 14.64 7.64
N GLN A 28 -7.63 15.16 6.63
CA GLN A 28 -7.40 14.81 5.23
C GLN A 28 -5.96 15.08 4.79
N ASP A 29 -5.35 16.19 5.23
CA ASP A 29 -3.97 16.55 4.89
C ASP A 29 -2.96 15.56 5.47
N GLN A 30 -3.19 15.05 6.67
CA GLN A 30 -2.34 14.04 7.31
C GLN A 30 -2.42 12.71 6.56
N ILE A 31 -3.61 12.31 6.10
CA ILE A 31 -3.80 11.07 5.33
C ILE A 31 -3.16 11.19 3.95
N GLN A 32 -3.36 12.31 3.26
CA GLN A 32 -2.70 12.60 1.98
C GLN A 32 -1.18 12.64 2.14
N GLY A 33 -0.68 13.33 3.17
CA GLY A 33 0.73 13.41 3.48
C GLY A 33 1.34 12.06 3.81
N ALA A 34 0.58 11.20 4.50
CA ALA A 34 0.99 9.84 4.81
C ALA A 34 1.12 9.00 3.53
N LEU A 35 0.10 9.00 2.67
CA LEU A 35 0.14 8.31 1.39
C LEU A 35 1.29 8.82 0.50
N ALA A 36 1.47 10.14 0.40
CA ALA A 36 2.55 10.75 -0.38
C ALA A 36 3.94 10.42 0.17
N GLY A 37 4.07 10.31 1.50
CA GLY A 37 5.33 9.93 2.17
C GLY A 37 5.66 8.45 2.04
N LEU A 38 4.65 7.58 2.13
CA LEU A 38 4.81 6.12 2.11
C LEU A 38 4.94 5.55 0.70
N ALA A 39 4.22 6.10 -0.27
CA ALA A 39 4.26 5.65 -1.66
C ALA A 39 5.68 5.42 -2.22
N PRO A 40 6.64 6.37 -2.15
CA PRO A 40 7.99 6.14 -2.66
C PRO A 40 8.74 5.03 -1.92
N VAL A 41 8.49 4.86 -0.62
CA VAL A 41 9.11 3.80 0.19
C VAL A 41 8.59 2.44 -0.24
N VAL A 42 7.26 2.28 -0.35
CA VAL A 42 6.61 1.04 -0.81
C VAL A 42 7.09 0.67 -2.22
N LEU A 43 7.12 1.63 -3.15
CA LEU A 43 7.63 1.41 -4.50
C LEU A 43 9.10 0.96 -4.49
N SER A 44 9.93 1.51 -3.61
CA SER A 44 11.33 1.09 -3.50
C SER A 44 11.47 -0.33 -2.97
N GLN A 45 10.62 -0.75 -2.02
CA GLN A 45 10.66 -2.13 -1.51
C GLN A 45 10.17 -3.11 -2.56
N LEU A 46 9.07 -2.82 -3.23
CA LEU A 46 8.54 -3.67 -4.31
C LEU A 46 9.56 -3.87 -5.43
N LYS A 47 10.31 -2.83 -5.81
CA LYS A 47 11.40 -2.96 -6.79
C LYS A 47 12.52 -3.88 -6.32
N LYS A 48 12.87 -3.85 -5.03
CA LYS A 48 13.85 -4.78 -4.45
C LYS A 48 13.30 -6.20 -4.49
N SER A 49 12.05 -6.40 -4.07
CA SER A 49 11.37 -7.70 -4.13
C SER A 49 11.35 -8.25 -5.54
N GLN A 50 11.01 -7.45 -6.55
CA GLN A 50 11.02 -7.84 -7.96
C GLN A 50 12.43 -8.21 -8.47
N ALA A 51 13.48 -7.61 -7.92
CA ALA A 51 14.86 -7.94 -8.30
C ALA A 51 15.36 -9.24 -7.65
N THR A 52 14.72 -9.69 -6.57
CA THR A 52 15.16 -10.85 -5.77
C THR A 52 14.24 -12.06 -5.86
N MET A 53 12.96 -11.85 -6.14
CA MET A 53 11.93 -12.88 -6.20
C MET A 53 11.62 -13.25 -7.65
N SER A 54 11.20 -14.49 -7.86
CA SER A 54 10.60 -14.93 -9.12
C SER A 54 9.22 -14.28 -9.32
N GLU A 55 8.69 -14.33 -10.54
CA GLU A 55 7.36 -13.76 -10.86
C GLU A 55 6.25 -14.39 -10.01
N ASP A 56 6.21 -15.73 -9.89
CA ASP A 56 5.23 -16.45 -9.06
C ASP A 56 5.34 -16.09 -7.56
N GLU A 57 6.57 -15.89 -7.07
CA GLU A 57 6.84 -15.51 -5.68
C GLU A 57 6.36 -14.08 -5.42
N LEU A 58 6.61 -13.17 -6.36
CA LEU A 58 6.16 -11.79 -6.30
C LEU A 58 4.63 -11.70 -6.35
N ASP A 59 3.97 -12.46 -7.23
CA ASP A 59 2.50 -12.49 -7.33
C ASP A 59 1.87 -13.02 -6.03
N THR A 60 2.41 -14.12 -5.50
CA THR A 60 1.98 -14.68 -4.21
C THR A 60 2.19 -13.67 -3.08
N PHE A 61 3.30 -12.95 -3.10
CA PHE A 61 3.61 -11.90 -2.13
C PHE A 61 2.64 -10.72 -2.24
N LEU A 62 2.40 -10.19 -3.43
CA LEU A 62 1.48 -9.07 -3.67
C LEU A 62 0.05 -9.43 -3.24
N ALA A 63 -0.42 -10.65 -3.57
CA ALA A 63 -1.75 -11.13 -3.20
C ALA A 63 -1.95 -11.34 -1.68
N LYS A 64 -0.87 -11.50 -0.90
CA LYS A 64 -0.94 -11.57 0.57
C LYS A 64 -1.10 -10.20 1.24
N ILE A 65 -0.74 -9.13 0.55
CA ILE A 65 -0.65 -7.78 1.12
C ILE A 65 -1.77 -6.89 0.58
N GLY A 66 -2.06 -6.98 -0.72
CA GLY A 66 -3.04 -6.16 -1.40
C GLY A 66 -4.08 -6.96 -2.16
N SER A 67 -5.02 -6.24 -2.75
CA SER A 67 -6.06 -6.76 -3.62
C SER A 67 -6.20 -5.85 -4.83
N GLU A 68 -6.59 -6.38 -5.97
CA GLU A 68 -6.89 -5.55 -7.15
C GLU A 68 -8.14 -4.67 -6.93
N ASP A 69 -8.96 -5.02 -5.94
CA ASP A 69 -10.07 -4.24 -5.46
C ASP A 69 -9.59 -3.18 -4.44
N VAL A 70 -9.32 -1.98 -4.96
CA VAL A 70 -8.91 -0.82 -4.16
C VAL A 70 -10.00 -0.39 -3.17
N ASP A 71 -11.28 -0.55 -3.51
CA ASP A 71 -12.38 -0.17 -2.61
C ASP A 71 -12.42 -1.13 -1.41
N HIS A 72 -12.21 -2.42 -1.65
CA HIS A 72 -12.04 -3.41 -0.59
C HIS A 72 -10.83 -3.09 0.31
N ALA A 73 -9.68 -2.73 -0.27
CA ALA A 73 -8.50 -2.33 0.51
C ALA A 73 -8.74 -1.07 1.37
N VAL A 74 -9.41 -0.06 0.82
CA VAL A 74 -9.80 1.16 1.55
C VAL A 74 -10.79 0.84 2.67
N ASN A 75 -11.75 -0.07 2.45
CA ASN A 75 -12.68 -0.53 3.47
C ASN A 75 -11.95 -1.26 4.62
N GLN A 76 -11.04 -2.18 4.31
CA GLN A 76 -10.22 -2.86 5.31
C GLN A 76 -9.37 -1.88 6.10
N ALA A 77 -8.71 -0.93 5.42
CA ALA A 77 -7.94 0.13 6.07
C ALA A 77 -8.81 0.95 7.04
N SER A 78 -10.05 1.28 6.67
CA SER A 78 -10.97 2.01 7.57
C SER A 78 -11.54 1.20 8.74
N ALA A 79 -11.45 -0.12 8.66
CA ALA A 79 -11.83 -1.03 9.74
C ALA A 79 -10.69 -1.26 10.74
N PHE A 80 -9.47 -0.83 10.39
CA PHE A 80 -8.29 -0.97 11.24
C PHE A 80 -8.45 -0.13 12.52
N ASP A 81 -8.13 -0.75 13.65
CA ASP A 81 -8.22 -0.08 14.95
C ASP A 81 -6.95 0.75 15.20
N LEU A 82 -7.13 2.07 15.25
CA LEU A 82 -6.04 3.01 15.52
C LEU A 82 -5.89 3.33 17.01
N ASP A 83 -6.83 2.94 17.85
CA ASP A 83 -6.89 3.23 19.29
C ASP A 83 -6.49 2.02 20.16
N GLY A 84 -6.53 0.79 19.64
CA GLY A 84 -6.19 -0.44 20.37
C GLY A 84 -4.70 -0.56 20.77
N ASP A 85 -4.41 -1.21 21.89
CA ASP A 85 -3.05 -1.43 22.42
C ASP A 85 -2.25 -2.54 21.68
N ASP A 86 -2.78 -3.06 20.57
CA ASP A 86 -2.18 -4.16 19.82
C ASP A 86 -0.87 -3.73 19.14
N ASP A 87 0.24 -4.03 19.83
CA ASP A 87 1.63 -4.01 19.34
C ASP A 87 1.87 -5.10 18.26
N ASP A 88 0.88 -5.98 18.04
CA ASP A 88 0.92 -7.13 17.11
C ASP A 88 0.74 -6.75 15.62
N ASN A 89 0.52 -5.47 15.31
CA ASN A 89 0.42 -5.00 13.93
C ASN A 89 1.81 -4.82 13.30
N ASP A 90 2.61 -5.88 13.36
CA ASP A 90 3.98 -5.91 12.88
C ASP A 90 4.03 -5.87 11.36
N LEU A 91 4.66 -4.82 10.84
CA LEU A 91 4.95 -4.61 9.42
C LEU A 91 5.81 -5.71 8.81
N THR A 92 6.43 -6.53 9.66
CA THR A 92 7.23 -7.68 9.26
C THR A 92 6.39 -8.88 8.85
N ALA A 93 5.12 -8.96 9.31
CA ALA A 93 4.26 -10.11 9.07
C ALA A 93 4.01 -10.36 7.58
N HIS A 94 4.17 -9.31 6.76
CA HIS A 94 3.99 -9.37 5.32
C HIS A 94 5.30 -9.40 4.53
N GLY A 95 6.47 -9.34 5.18
CA GLY A 95 7.78 -9.46 4.51
C GLY A 95 8.20 -8.30 3.61
N LEU A 96 7.40 -7.21 3.54
CA LEU A 96 7.72 -6.03 2.73
C LEU A 96 8.81 -5.14 3.34
N PHE A 97 8.91 -5.15 4.67
CA PHE A 97 9.93 -4.43 5.42
C PHE A 97 10.70 -5.41 6.29
N GLU A 98 12.02 -5.27 6.34
CA GLU A 98 12.82 -5.88 7.42
C GLU A 98 12.39 -5.25 8.77
N GLN A 99 12.49 -6.01 9.88
CA GLN A 99 12.09 -5.57 11.24
C GLN A 99 12.54 -4.16 11.61
N SER A 100 13.73 -3.75 11.18
CA SER A 100 14.30 -2.43 11.47
C SER A 100 13.71 -1.31 10.61
N GLN A 101 13.23 -1.61 9.39
CA GLN A 101 12.79 -0.59 8.43
C GLN A 101 11.37 -0.10 8.70
N GLY A 102 10.50 -0.94 9.29
CA GLY A 102 9.17 -0.53 9.72
C GLY A 102 9.24 0.58 10.77
N GLY A 103 10.10 0.43 11.78
CA GLY A 103 10.31 1.43 12.83
C GLY A 103 10.87 2.77 12.32
N VAL A 104 11.86 2.72 11.42
CA VAL A 104 12.44 3.93 10.82
C VAL A 104 11.41 4.67 9.95
N THR A 105 10.62 3.93 9.17
CA THR A 105 9.57 4.53 8.32
C THR A 105 8.48 5.14 9.18
N ALA A 106 8.08 4.48 10.27
CA ALA A 106 7.10 5.03 11.22
C ALA A 106 7.60 6.31 11.87
N GLN A 107 8.87 6.34 12.27
CA GLN A 107 9.48 7.52 12.86
C GLN A 107 9.56 8.69 11.86
N ALA A 108 9.98 8.44 10.62
CA ALA A 108 10.01 9.45 9.58
C ALA A 108 8.60 10.00 9.26
N LEU A 109 7.59 9.12 9.23
CA LEU A 109 6.20 9.50 9.02
C LEU A 109 5.66 10.36 10.18
N SER A 110 5.93 9.95 11.41
CA SER A 110 5.57 10.68 12.63
C SER A 110 6.13 12.10 12.61
N GLN A 111 7.43 12.25 12.32
CA GLN A 111 8.08 13.57 12.23
C GLN A 111 7.50 14.43 11.12
N LYS A 112 7.23 13.84 9.95
CA LYS A 112 6.73 14.57 8.78
C LYS A 112 5.30 15.08 8.97
N LEU A 113 4.47 14.33 9.68
CA LEU A 113 3.04 14.64 9.84
C LEU A 113 2.71 15.28 11.20
N GLY A 114 3.68 15.37 12.11
CA GLY A 114 3.45 15.88 13.47
C GLY A 114 2.52 14.99 14.30
N ILE A 115 2.49 13.68 14.03
CA ILE A 115 1.66 12.69 14.74
C ILE A 115 2.51 11.86 15.71
N SER A 116 1.88 11.20 16.67
CA SER A 116 2.60 10.33 17.60
C SER A 116 3.23 9.13 16.88
N GLY A 117 4.33 8.61 17.43
CA GLY A 117 4.99 7.41 16.90
C GLY A 117 4.09 6.18 16.90
N GLY A 118 3.20 6.06 17.88
CA GLY A 118 2.19 4.99 17.94
C GLY A 118 1.20 5.06 16.77
N VAL A 119 0.65 6.25 16.49
CA VAL A 119 -0.26 6.43 15.33
C VAL A 119 0.48 6.15 14.02
N ALA A 120 1.73 6.62 13.88
CA ALA A 120 2.52 6.37 12.68
C ALA A 120 2.84 4.88 12.45
N ARG A 121 3.10 4.11 13.51
CA ARG A 121 3.29 2.65 13.43
C ARG A 121 2.03 1.94 12.96
N LYS A 122 0.84 2.38 13.38
CA LYS A 122 -0.45 1.80 12.96
C LYS A 122 -0.89 2.25 11.57
N LEU A 123 -0.49 3.44 11.14
CA LEU A 123 -0.76 3.92 9.78
C LEU A 123 -0.08 3.09 8.71
N LEU A 124 1.13 2.57 8.97
CA LEU A 124 1.86 1.78 8.00
C LEU A 124 1.11 0.51 7.53
N PRO A 125 0.72 -0.44 8.42
CA PRO A 125 0.03 -1.65 8.01
C PRO A 125 -1.37 -1.38 7.45
N MET A 126 -1.97 -0.23 7.80
CA MET A 126 -3.21 0.24 7.20
C MET A 126 -3.00 0.74 5.75
N LEU A 127 -1.97 1.55 5.50
CA LEU A 127 -1.80 2.28 4.24
C LEU A 127 -1.04 1.48 3.17
N ILE A 128 -0.15 0.57 3.56
CA ILE A 128 0.64 -0.25 2.63
C ILE A 128 -0.26 -1.11 1.71
N PRO A 129 -1.24 -1.89 2.23
CA PRO A 129 -2.19 -2.64 1.41
C PRO A 129 -2.90 -1.77 0.38
N VAL A 130 -3.29 -0.55 0.75
CA VAL A 130 -3.99 0.40 -0.12
C VAL A 130 -3.08 0.84 -1.28
N ILE A 131 -1.83 1.18 -0.99
CA ILE A 131 -0.83 1.56 -1.99
C ILE A 131 -0.55 0.40 -2.96
N ILE A 132 -0.38 -0.83 -2.43
CA ILE A 132 -0.15 -2.04 -3.23
C ILE A 132 -1.37 -2.37 -4.09
N SER A 133 -2.57 -2.32 -3.52
CA SER A 133 -3.82 -2.58 -4.24
C SER A 133 -4.00 -1.65 -5.44
N MET A 134 -3.62 -0.38 -5.26
CA MET A 134 -3.65 0.60 -6.35
C MET A 134 -2.59 0.32 -7.42
N LEU A 135 -1.42 -0.19 -7.03
CA LEU A 135 -0.38 -0.61 -7.96
C LEU A 135 -0.85 -1.81 -8.79
N MET A 136 -1.40 -2.85 -8.14
CA MET A 136 -1.93 -4.05 -8.80
C MET A 136 -3.05 -3.68 -9.79
N LYS A 137 -4.00 -2.83 -9.37
CA LYS A 137 -5.07 -2.34 -10.25
C LYS A 137 -4.54 -1.64 -11.50
N ARG A 138 -3.42 -0.91 -11.42
CA ARG A 138 -2.81 -0.27 -12.61
C ARG A 138 -2.04 -1.26 -13.46
N ASP A 139 -1.33 -2.19 -12.84
CA ASP A 139 -0.58 -3.22 -13.57
C ASP A 139 -1.54 -4.05 -14.42
N ASN A 140 -2.65 -4.51 -13.83
CA ASN A 140 -3.67 -5.29 -14.55
C ASN A 140 -4.46 -4.46 -15.59
N LYS A 141 -4.58 -3.14 -15.39
CA LYS A 141 -5.12 -2.22 -16.42
C LYS A 141 -4.16 -1.96 -17.57
N THR A 142 -2.89 -2.35 -17.46
CA THR A 142 -1.98 -2.37 -18.59
C THR A 142 -2.19 -3.72 -19.27
N PRO A 143 -2.84 -3.80 -20.44
CA PRO A 143 -2.89 -5.05 -21.17
C PRO A 143 -1.45 -5.36 -21.62
N GLN A 144 -0.71 -6.09 -20.78
CA GLN A 144 0.36 -6.92 -21.29
C GLN A 144 -0.28 -7.79 -22.36
N GLN A 145 0.23 -7.62 -23.57
CA GLN A 145 -0.07 -8.41 -24.73
C GLN A 145 0.01 -9.88 -24.32
N LYS A 146 -1.15 -10.48 -24.05
CA LYS A 146 -1.29 -11.93 -24.03
C LYS A 146 -0.76 -12.38 -25.37
N HIS A 147 0.38 -13.05 -25.36
CA HIS A 147 0.92 -13.78 -26.49
C HIS A 147 -0.21 -14.70 -26.97
N VAL A 148 -0.90 -14.27 -28.02
CA VAL A 148 -1.66 -15.15 -28.90
C VAL A 148 -0.61 -15.98 -29.62
N GLN A 149 -0.15 -17.06 -28.97
CA GLN A 149 0.34 -18.21 -29.73
C GLN A 149 -0.90 -18.84 -30.35
N GLU A 150 -1.24 -18.36 -31.54
CA GLU A 150 -2.18 -18.98 -32.44
C GLU A 150 -1.69 -20.40 -32.75
N GLY A 151 -2.29 -21.39 -32.08
CA GLY A 151 -2.19 -22.77 -32.50
C GLY A 151 -2.94 -22.95 -33.82
N PHE A 152 -2.24 -22.84 -34.94
CA PHE A 152 -2.66 -23.39 -36.23
C PHE A 152 -1.44 -23.90 -36.99
N SER A 153 -1.26 -25.21 -36.98
CA SER A 153 -0.54 -25.94 -38.02
C SER A 153 -1.27 -27.26 -38.23
N GLY A 154 -2.40 -27.16 -38.94
CA GLY A 154 -3.01 -28.26 -39.64
C GLY A 154 -2.70 -28.08 -41.13
N PHE A 155 -1.71 -28.82 -41.62
CA PHE A 155 -1.58 -29.24 -43.01
C PHE A 155 -1.15 -30.71 -43.00
#